data_AF-A0A6B3FSX6-F1
#
_entry.id   AF-A0A6B3FSX6-F1
#
_cell.length_a   1.000
_cell.length_b   1.000
_cell.length_c   1.000
_cell.angle_alpha   90.00
_cell.angle_beta   90.00
_cell.angle_gamma   90.00
#
_symmetry.space_group_name_H-M   'P 1'
#
loop_
_entity.id
_entity.type
_entity.pdbx_description
1 polymer ?
#
loop_
_entity_poly.entity_id
_entity_poly.type
_entity_poly.pdbx_seq_one_letter_code
_entity_poly.pdbx_strand_id
1 'polypeptide(L)'
;TANSAHVVQFGDTGTADHLWRLVANGDGWYRIRNRNSGKVLGVDLMSTANSAHVVQYDDNDTADHLWQLVPDGGGWYRIRNRNSDKVLGVDGMSTADSA
;
A
#
# COMPACT_ATOMS: atom_id res chain seq x y z
N THR A 1 -11.86 -6.60 -5.81
CA THR A 1 -12.44 -7.24 -4.60
C THR A 1 -11.82 -8.58 -4.28
N ALA A 2 -11.18 -9.28 -5.21
CA ALA A 2 -10.38 -10.48 -4.93
C ALA A 2 -9.15 -10.16 -4.05
N ASN A 3 -8.71 -11.16 -3.29
CA ASN A 3 -7.41 -11.15 -2.63
C ASN A 3 -6.29 -11.23 -3.66
N SER A 4 -5.15 -10.64 -3.31
CA SER A 4 -3.96 -10.57 -4.17
C SER A 4 -4.18 -9.85 -5.51
N ALA A 5 -5.26 -9.06 -5.64
CA ALA A 5 -5.39 -8.17 -6.78
C ALA A 5 -4.36 -7.04 -6.67
N HIS A 6 -3.60 -6.82 -7.74
CA HIS A 6 -2.50 -5.86 -7.78
C HIS A 6 -3.03 -4.43 -7.54
N VAL A 7 -2.28 -3.66 -6.77
CA VAL A 7 -2.47 -2.21 -6.68
C VAL A 7 -1.56 -1.55 -7.69
N VAL A 8 -2.14 -0.66 -8.48
CA VAL A 8 -1.45 0.04 -9.56
C VAL A 8 -1.67 1.54 -9.42
N GLN A 9 -0.84 2.33 -10.10
CA GLN A 9 -1.19 3.73 -10.37
C GLN A 9 -2.20 3.79 -11.52
N PHE A 10 -3.10 4.76 -11.49
CA PHE A 10 -4.08 4.97 -12.55
C PHE A 10 -4.50 6.45 -12.55
N GLY A 11 -4.94 6.96 -13.69
CA GLY A 11 -5.52 8.30 -13.78
C GLY A 11 -6.64 8.50 -12.76
N ASP A 12 -6.70 9.68 -12.15
CA ASP A 12 -7.72 9.97 -11.14
C ASP A 12 -9.12 10.10 -11.78
N THR A 13 -9.87 9.01 -11.77
CA THR A 13 -11.26 8.93 -12.24
C THR A 13 -12.29 9.18 -11.12
N GLY A 14 -11.84 9.36 -9.87
CA GLY A 14 -12.71 9.49 -8.70
C GLY A 14 -13.49 8.22 -8.31
N THR A 15 -13.22 7.06 -8.92
CA THR A 15 -13.90 5.81 -8.58
C THR A 15 -13.47 5.27 -7.22
N ALA A 16 -14.33 4.47 -6.59
CA ALA A 16 -14.13 4.04 -5.20
C ALA A 16 -12.87 3.16 -5.00
N ASP A 17 -12.35 2.54 -6.04
CA ASP A 17 -11.13 1.74 -6.01
C ASP A 17 -9.86 2.60 -5.97
N HIS A 18 -9.94 3.90 -6.28
CA HIS A 18 -8.84 4.85 -6.09
C HIS A 18 -8.86 5.50 -4.71
N LEU A 19 -9.94 5.31 -3.94
CA LEU A 19 -10.12 5.95 -2.63
C LEU A 19 -9.60 5.05 -1.50
N TRP A 20 -8.66 5.59 -0.72
CA TRP A 20 -8.02 4.89 0.38
C TRP A 20 -8.22 5.64 1.70
N ARG A 21 -8.33 4.89 2.80
CA ARG A 21 -8.41 5.42 4.16
C ARG A 21 -7.24 4.90 4.98
N LEU A 22 -6.51 5.80 5.63
CA LEU A 22 -5.53 5.47 6.65
C LEU A 22 -6.25 5.13 7.96
N VAL A 23 -6.17 3.88 8.38
CA VAL A 23 -6.72 3.38 9.65
C VAL A 23 -5.57 3.23 10.63
N ALA A 24 -5.51 4.07 11.66
CA ALA A 24 -4.45 4.05 12.65
C ALA A 24 -4.49 2.77 13.49
N ASN A 25 -3.31 2.17 13.72
CA ASN A 25 -3.11 1.02 14.60
C ASN A 25 -2.77 1.43 16.06
N GLY A 26 -2.57 2.73 16.31
CA GLY A 26 -2.29 3.29 17.64
C GLY A 26 -0.81 3.38 18.02
N ASP A 27 0.09 2.81 17.23
CA ASP A 27 1.53 2.73 17.45
C ASP A 27 2.36 3.42 16.34
N GLY A 28 1.73 4.36 15.63
CA GLY A 28 2.35 5.05 14.49
C GLY A 28 2.34 4.27 13.18
N TRP A 29 1.73 3.07 13.17
CA TRP A 29 1.46 2.28 11.97
C TRP A 29 0.01 2.43 11.52
N TYR A 30 -0.23 2.22 10.23
CA TYR A 30 -1.53 2.33 9.60
C TYR A 30 -1.83 1.10 8.76
N ARG A 31 -3.11 0.72 8.71
CA ARG A 31 -3.66 -0.08 7.61
C ARG A 31 -4.23 0.88 6.58
N ILE A 32 -3.90 0.66 5.31
CA ILE A 32 -4.38 1.50 4.20
C ILE A 32 -5.53 0.77 3.53
N ARG A 33 -6.77 1.16 3.87
CA ARG A 33 -7.99 0.44 3.47
C ARG A 33 -8.60 1.02 2.20
N ASN A 34 -8.87 0.17 1.21
CA ASN A 34 -9.55 0.57 -0.02
C ASN A 34 -11.06 0.74 0.20
N ARG A 35 -11.67 1.78 -0.38
CA ARG A 35 -13.11 2.05 -0.22
C ARG A 35 -14.00 1.09 -1.02
N ASN A 36 -13.60 0.70 -2.23
CA ASN A 36 -14.38 -0.22 -3.06
C ASN A 36 -14.46 -1.62 -2.47
N SER A 37 -13.32 -2.20 -2.07
CA SER A 37 -13.27 -3.58 -1.61
C SER A 37 -13.35 -3.76 -0.10
N GLY A 38 -13.05 -2.72 0.68
CA GLY A 38 -12.91 -2.81 2.12
C GLY A 38 -11.66 -3.59 2.58
N LYS A 39 -10.79 -4.02 1.67
CA LYS A 39 -9.52 -4.71 1.92
C LYS A 39 -8.39 -3.73 2.21
N VAL A 40 -7.26 -4.23 2.69
CA VAL A 40 -6.08 -3.43 3.05
C VAL A 40 -4.94 -3.64 2.08
N LEU A 41 -4.09 -2.61 1.94
CA LEU A 41 -2.84 -2.67 1.19
C LEU A 41 -1.86 -3.62 1.91
N GLY A 42 -1.31 -4.59 1.18
CA GLY A 42 -0.36 -5.58 1.68
C GLY A 42 0.77 -5.86 0.69
N VAL A 43 1.80 -6.56 1.15
CA VAL A 43 2.88 -7.06 0.29
C VAL A 43 2.61 -8.53 -0.01
N ASP A 44 2.54 -8.88 -1.29
CA ASP A 44 2.11 -10.21 -1.71
C ASP A 44 3.00 -11.30 -1.11
N LEU A 45 2.34 -12.35 -0.61
CA LEU A 45 2.96 -13.48 0.10
C LEU A 45 3.91 -13.08 1.24
N MET A 46 3.70 -11.91 1.87
CA MET A 46 4.58 -11.36 2.91
C MET A 46 6.05 -11.23 2.46
N SER A 47 6.28 -11.06 1.15
CA SER A 47 7.62 -11.06 0.59
C SER A 47 8.48 -9.96 1.19
N THR A 48 9.75 -10.28 1.41
CA THR A 48 10.79 -9.32 1.82
C THR A 48 11.78 -9.05 0.68
N ALA A 49 11.51 -9.54 -0.54
CA ALA A 49 12.34 -9.26 -1.71
C ALA A 49 12.15 -7.83 -2.22
N ASN A 50 13.13 -7.33 -2.99
CA ASN A 50 12.92 -6.13 -3.79
C ASN A 50 11.89 -6.39 -4.89
N SER A 51 11.15 -5.35 -5.27
CA SER A 51 10.11 -5.43 -6.30
C SER A 51 8.99 -6.43 -6.01
N ALA A 52 8.78 -6.77 -4.74
CA ALA A 52 7.60 -7.52 -4.32
C ALA A 52 6.32 -6.78 -4.72
N HIS A 53 5.34 -7.50 -5.25
CA HIS A 53 4.06 -6.90 -5.63
C HIS A 53 3.30 -6.39 -4.40
N VAL A 54 2.65 -5.25 -4.58
CA VAL A 54 1.74 -4.68 -3.60
C VAL A 54 0.32 -4.98 -4.05
N VAL A 55 -0.49 -5.50 -3.13
CA VAL A 55 -1.81 -6.03 -3.43
C VAL A 55 -2.85 -5.52 -2.43
N GLN A 56 -4.13 -5.70 -2.76
CA GLN A 56 -5.18 -5.68 -1.74
C GLN A 56 -5.41 -7.08 -1.18
N TYR A 57 -5.57 -7.17 0.13
CA TYR A 57 -5.84 -8.44 0.81
C TYR A 57 -6.79 -8.23 1.98
N ASP A 58 -7.49 -9.29 2.38
CA ASP A 58 -8.30 -9.28 3.59
C ASP A 58 -7.42 -9.01 4.82
N ASP A 59 -7.87 -8.13 5.70
CA ASP A 59 -7.11 -7.80 6.89
C ASP A 59 -7.09 -8.98 7.87
N ASN A 60 -5.92 -9.58 8.04
CA ASN A 60 -5.66 -10.75 8.89
C ASN A 60 -4.60 -10.45 9.98
N ASP A 61 -4.40 -9.16 10.29
CA ASP A 61 -3.52 -8.65 11.33
C ASP A 61 -2.01 -8.95 11.15
N THR A 62 -1.57 -9.30 9.94
CA THR A 62 -0.16 -9.57 9.66
C THR A 62 0.65 -8.29 9.42
N ALA A 63 1.96 -8.36 9.67
CA ALA A 63 2.83 -7.19 9.63
C ALA A 63 2.99 -6.60 8.22
N ASP A 64 2.81 -7.38 7.16
CA ASP A 64 2.91 -6.92 5.78
C ASP A 64 1.74 -6.00 5.37
N HIS A 65 0.66 -5.94 6.18
CA HIS A 65 -0.45 -5.00 5.99
C HIS A 65 -0.24 -3.64 6.71
N LEU A 66 0.83 -3.52 7.50
CA LEU A 66 1.12 -2.33 8.31
C LEU A 66 2.14 -1.44 7.61
N TRP A 67 1.74 -0.17 7.44
CA TRP A 67 2.52 0.85 6.77
C TRP A 67 2.77 2.05 7.68
N GLN A 68 3.96 2.62 7.60
CA GLN A 68 4.33 3.84 8.30
C GLN A 68 4.66 4.95 7.30
N LEU A 69 4.15 6.15 7.57
CA LEU A 69 4.52 7.36 6.86
C LEU A 69 5.75 7.98 7.55
N VAL A 70 6.94 7.74 7.00
CA VAL A 70 8.21 8.26 7.52
C VAL A 70 8.50 9.62 6.85
N PRO A 71 8.51 10.75 7.58
CA PRO A 71 8.75 12.06 6.99
C PRO A 71 10.19 12.20 6.48
N ASP A 72 10.36 12.84 5.32
CA ASP A 72 11.66 13.09 4.67
C ASP A 72 11.95 14.59 4.47
N GLY A 73 11.15 15.45 5.12
CA GLY A 73 11.21 16.91 4.98
C GLY A 73 10.39 17.45 3.80
N GLY A 74 10.05 18.74 3.83
CA GLY A 74 9.32 19.40 2.73
C GLY A 74 7.92 18.84 2.45
N GLY A 75 7.33 18.08 3.37
CA GLY A 75 6.04 17.39 3.18
C GLY A 75 6.13 16.03 2.47
N TRP A 76 7.34 15.55 2.15
CA TRP A 76 7.56 14.24 1.55
C TRP A 76 7.59 13.13 2.60
N TYR A 77 7.14 11.95 2.19
CA TYR A 77 7.12 10.75 3.03
C TYR A 77 7.64 9.55 2.27
N ARG A 78 8.37 8.69 2.98
CA ARG A 78 8.58 7.29 2.62
C ARG A 78 7.46 6.46 3.24
N ILE A 79 6.82 5.61 2.45
CA ILE A 79 5.76 4.70 2.94
C ILE A 79 6.39 3.35 3.20
N ARG A 80 6.76 3.08 4.45
CA ARG A 80 7.53 1.90 4.86
C ARG A 80 6.61 0.76 5.32
N ASN A 81 6.90 -0.45 4.86
CA ASN A 81 6.22 -1.68 5.28
C ASN A 81 6.85 -2.24 6.57
N ARG A 82 6.02 -2.68 7.54
CA ARG A 82 6.50 -3.19 8.85
C ARG A 82 7.23 -4.53 8.76
N ASN A 83 6.84 -5.39 7.81
CA ASN A 83 7.40 -6.75 7.71
C ASN A 83 8.82 -6.77 7.12
N SER A 84 9.13 -5.84 6.22
CA SER A 84 10.37 -5.87 5.43
C SER A 84 11.29 -4.67 5.59
N ASP A 85 10.83 -3.61 6.27
CA ASP A 85 11.43 -2.27 6.31
C ASP A 85 11.64 -1.59 4.93
N LYS A 86 11.14 -2.21 3.85
CA LYS A 86 11.16 -1.64 2.50
C LYS A 86 10.05 -0.62 2.32
N VAL A 87 10.19 0.21 1.29
CA VAL A 87 9.27 1.32 1.00
C VAL A 87 8.51 1.07 -0.30
N LEU A 88 7.29 1.62 -0.40
CA LEU A 88 6.59 1.72 -1.68
C LEU A 88 7.45 2.48 -2.69
N GLY A 89 7.49 1.97 -3.91
CA GLY A 89 8.18 2.58 -5.04
C GLY A 89 7.37 2.39 -6.31
N VAL A 90 7.63 3.25 -7.29
CA VAL A 90 7.07 3.13 -8.63
C VAL A 90 8.10 2.41 -9.49
N ASP A 91 7.71 1.26 -10.04
CA ASP A 91 8.63 0.44 -10.84
C ASP A 91 9.12 1.21 -12.08
N GLY A 92 10.41 1.10 -12.36
CA GLY A 92 11.07 1.82 -13.45
C GLY A 92 10.92 3.35 -13.44
N MET A 93 10.49 3.96 -12.31
CA MET A 93 10.12 5.38 -12.23
C MET A 93 8.99 5.76 -13.22
N SER A 94 8.11 4.82 -13.53
CA SER A 94 7.05 5.00 -14.52
C SER A 94 6.09 6.14 -14.18
N THR A 95 5.62 6.85 -15.19
CA THR A 95 4.52 7.83 -15.08
C THR A 95 3.28 7.39 -15.84
N ALA A 96 3.20 6.11 -16.23
CA ALA A 96 2.09 5.55 -17.00
C ALA A 96 1.04 4.89 -16.10
N ASP A 97 -0.21 4.92 -16.56
CA ASP A 97 -1.30 4.17 -15.92
C ASP A 97 -1.04 2.67 -15.96
N SER A 98 -1.39 1.99 -14.87
CA SER A 98 -1.26 0.54 -14.70
C SER A 98 0.16 -0.01 -14.84
N ALA A 99 1.18 0.81 -14.57
CA ALA A 99 2.57 0.38 -14.49
C ALA A 99 2.84 -0.51 -13.27
#